data_AF-A0A2S6R983-F1
#
_entry.id   AF-A0A2S6R983-F1
#
_cell.length_a   1.000
_cell.length_b   1.000
_cell.length_c   1.000
_cell.angle_alpha   90.00
_cell.angle_beta   90.00
_cell.angle_gamma   90.00
#
_symmetry.space_group_name_H-M   'P 1'
#
loop_
_entity.id
_entity.type
_entity.pdbx_description
1 polymer ?
#
loop_
_entity_poly.entity_id
_entity_poly.type
_entity_poly.pdbx_seq_one_letter_code
_entity_poly.pdbx_strand_id
1 'polypeptide(L)'
;MTKKDSEPRPISRALLSVSDKTGLIEFGKFLSQRGVEILSTGGTASALRDAGIAVKDVSEHTQFPEMLDGRVKTLHPKVHGGILGMRDNPAHQEAMQAHDIQPIDLVVVNLYPFEQTVAAGGDFDDCIESIDIGGPALIRAAAKNHRDVTVVVESA
;
A
#
# COMPACT_ATOMS: atom_id res chain seq x y z
N MET A 1 -8.54 -9.51 -26.98
CA MET A 1 -8.55 -8.12 -26.49
C MET A 1 -9.69 -7.40 -27.18
N THR A 2 -10.81 -7.21 -26.48
CA THR A 2 -11.95 -6.47 -27.02
C THR A 2 -11.82 -5.01 -26.61
N LYS A 3 -12.48 -4.09 -27.34
CA LYS A 3 -12.44 -2.63 -27.12
C LYS A 3 -12.74 -2.14 -25.69
N LYS A 4 -13.19 -3.01 -24.78
CA LYS A 4 -13.46 -2.68 -23.37
C LYS A 4 -12.20 -2.69 -22.50
N ASP A 5 -11.08 -3.20 -23.02
CA ASP A 5 -9.78 -3.30 -22.33
C ASP A 5 -8.91 -2.02 -22.41
N SER A 6 -9.39 -0.92 -23.01
CA SER A 6 -8.51 0.21 -23.40
C SER A 6 -8.73 1.54 -22.70
N GLU A 7 -9.62 1.65 -21.71
CA GLU A 7 -9.74 2.91 -20.94
C GLU A 7 -8.97 2.80 -19.61
N PRO A 8 -8.02 3.72 -19.36
CA PRO A 8 -7.32 3.78 -18.08
C PRO A 8 -8.33 4.05 -16.97
N ARG A 9 -8.28 3.23 -15.91
CA ARG A 9 -9.16 3.43 -14.76
C ARG A 9 -8.60 4.54 -13.87
N PRO A 10 -9.43 5.47 -13.40
CA PRO A 10 -8.99 6.50 -12.48
C PRO A 10 -8.54 5.87 -11.16
N ILE A 11 -7.44 6.36 -10.61
CA ILE A 11 -6.98 6.01 -9.27
C ILE A 11 -7.90 6.72 -8.28
N SER A 12 -8.66 5.98 -7.50
CA SER A 12 -9.56 6.50 -6.46
C SER A 12 -9.01 6.31 -5.06
N ARG A 13 -8.22 5.26 -4.85
CA ARG A 13 -7.58 4.94 -3.57
C ARG A 13 -6.14 4.48 -3.74
N ALA A 14 -5.25 5.06 -2.94
CA ALA A 14 -3.83 4.73 -2.91
C ALA A 14 -3.40 4.25 -1.52
N LEU A 15 -2.63 3.16 -1.46
CA LEU A 15 -1.96 2.70 -0.25
C LEU A 15 -0.48 3.05 -0.30
N LEU A 16 -0.04 3.95 0.58
CA LEU A 16 1.33 4.42 0.69
C LEU A 16 1.96 3.84 1.96
N SER A 17 3.04 3.07 1.81
CA SER A 17 3.81 2.52 2.93
C SER A 17 5.28 2.46 2.54
N VAL A 18 6.03 3.52 2.84
CA VAL A 18 7.42 3.70 2.42
C VAL A 18 8.36 3.86 3.61
N SER A 19 9.50 3.19 3.54
CA SER A 19 10.66 3.40 4.41
C SER A 19 11.37 4.70 4.05
N ASP A 20 11.84 4.81 2.80
CA ASP A 20 12.41 6.02 2.21
C ASP A 20 11.27 6.97 1.79
N LYS A 21 11.32 8.20 2.30
CA LYS A 21 10.26 9.21 2.14
C LYS A 21 10.62 10.25 1.08
N THR A 22 11.69 10.03 0.31
CA THR A 22 12.06 10.90 -0.80
C THR A 22 10.89 11.08 -1.77
N GLY A 23 10.49 12.33 -2.01
CA GLY A 23 9.36 12.69 -2.88
C GLY A 23 7.96 12.35 -2.36
N LEU A 24 7.84 11.77 -1.15
CA LEU A 24 6.55 11.31 -0.58
C LEU A 24 5.53 12.45 -0.46
N ILE A 25 5.98 13.63 -0.04
CA ILE A 25 5.09 14.76 0.26
C ILE A 25 4.54 15.38 -1.02
N GLU A 26 5.41 15.59 -2.02
CA GLU A 26 5.03 16.08 -3.34
C GLU A 26 4.03 15.13 -3.99
N PHE A 27 4.30 13.82 -3.93
CA PHE A 27 3.43 12.81 -4.49
C PHE A 27 2.09 12.70 -3.75
N GLY A 28 2.12 12.72 -2.41
CA GLY A 28 0.92 12.72 -1.59
C GLY A 28 0.02 13.93 -1.84
N LYS A 29 0.59 15.14 -1.99
CA LYS A 29 -0.14 16.34 -2.38
C LYS A 29 -0.77 16.20 -3.77
N PHE A 30 -0.01 15.67 -4.74
CA PHE A 30 -0.50 15.44 -6.10
C PHE A 30 -1.73 14.52 -6.13
N LEU A 31 -1.71 13.44 -5.35
CA LEU A 31 -2.81 12.49 -5.19
C LEU A 31 -4.01 13.15 -4.49
N SER A 32 -3.77 13.82 -3.37
CA SER A 32 -4.81 14.49 -2.58
C SER A 32 -5.56 15.58 -3.38
N GLN A 33 -4.83 16.38 -4.17
CA GLN A 33 -5.43 17.40 -5.05
C GLN A 33 -6.34 16.82 -6.14
N ARG A 34 -6.19 15.53 -6.46
CA ARG A 34 -7.04 14.79 -7.42
C ARG A 34 -8.19 14.05 -6.74
N GLY A 35 -8.37 14.22 -5.43
CA GLY A 35 -9.41 13.56 -4.67
C GLY A 35 -9.15 12.08 -4.40
N VAL A 36 -7.89 11.62 -4.51
CA VAL A 36 -7.52 10.23 -4.18
C VAL A 36 -7.55 10.05 -2.67
N GLU A 37 -8.26 9.02 -2.18
CA GLU A 37 -8.18 8.61 -0.77
C GLU A 37 -6.82 7.95 -0.50
N ILE A 38 -6.07 8.49 0.45
CA ILE A 38 -4.76 7.96 0.84
C ILE A 38 -4.92 7.09 2.09
N LEU A 39 -4.63 5.80 1.95
CA LEU A 39 -4.39 4.88 3.05
C LEU A 39 -2.90 4.89 3.39
N SER A 40 -2.57 4.96 4.68
CA SER A 40 -1.19 4.81 5.13
C SER A 40 -1.11 4.30 6.57
N THR A 41 0.10 4.04 7.05
CA THR A 41 0.37 3.53 8.40
C THR A 41 1.75 3.99 8.89
N GLY A 42 1.97 3.95 10.21
CA GLY A 42 3.24 4.27 10.85
C GLY A 42 3.83 5.61 10.41
N GLY A 43 5.16 5.65 10.26
CA GLY A 43 5.89 6.87 9.92
C GLY A 43 5.56 7.45 8.54
N THR A 44 4.97 6.68 7.61
CA THR A 44 4.49 7.25 6.34
C THR A 44 3.25 8.11 6.58
N ALA A 45 2.29 7.61 7.35
CA ALA A 45 1.07 8.35 7.69
C ALA A 45 1.38 9.63 8.46
N SER A 46 2.27 9.56 9.45
CA SER A 46 2.71 10.74 10.22
C SER A 46 3.31 11.82 9.31
N ALA A 47 4.28 11.45 8.46
CA ALA A 47 4.93 12.42 7.57
C ALA A 47 3.94 13.12 6.62
N LEU A 48 2.96 12.39 6.09
CA LEU A 48 1.92 12.96 5.23
C LEU A 48 0.99 13.91 6.01
N ARG A 49 0.58 13.53 7.23
CA ARG A 49 -0.26 14.39 8.10
C ARG A 49 0.45 15.67 8.51
N ASP A 50 1.73 15.58 8.87
CA ASP A 50 2.54 16.74 9.23
C ASP A 50 2.66 17.74 8.07
N ALA A 51 2.56 17.26 6.83
CA ALA A 51 2.51 18.09 5.63
C ALA A 51 1.09 18.60 5.26
N GLY A 52 0.09 18.37 6.12
CA GLY A 52 -1.30 18.79 5.92
C GLY A 52 -2.10 17.93 4.95
N ILE A 53 -1.64 16.72 4.64
CA ILE A 53 -2.33 15.79 3.73
C ILE A 53 -3.29 14.92 4.52
N ALA A 54 -4.54 14.83 4.07
CA ALA A 54 -5.53 13.93 4.66
C ALA A 54 -5.14 12.46 4.42
N VAL A 55 -5.03 11.70 5.49
CA VAL A 55 -4.64 10.28 5.47
C VAL A 55 -5.56 9.49 6.38
N LYS A 56 -6.11 8.41 5.82
CA LYS A 56 -6.84 7.39 6.57
C LYS A 56 -5.87 6.30 7.02
N ASP A 57 -5.88 5.98 8.31
CA ASP A 57 -5.02 4.92 8.82
C ASP A 57 -5.47 3.56 8.28
N VAL A 58 -4.52 2.67 7.99
CA VAL A 58 -4.82 1.28 7.64
C VAL A 58 -5.63 0.62 8.75
N SER A 59 -5.35 0.90 10.03
CA SER A 59 -6.12 0.35 11.15
C SER A 59 -7.58 0.81 11.17
N GLU A 60 -7.84 2.07 10.78
CA GLU A 60 -9.21 2.57 10.58
C GLU A 60 -9.88 1.88 9.39
N HIS A 61 -9.15 1.64 8.30
CA HIS A 61 -9.67 0.93 7.14
C HIS A 61 -9.98 -0.55 7.43
N THR A 62 -9.11 -1.23 8.16
CA THR A 62 -9.24 -2.65 8.49
C THR A 62 -10.15 -2.91 9.69
N GLN A 63 -10.37 -1.90 10.53
CA GLN A 63 -10.94 -2.04 11.88
C GLN A 63 -10.13 -3.00 12.76
N PHE A 64 -8.82 -3.06 12.52
CA PHE A 64 -7.88 -3.93 13.24
C PHE A 64 -6.63 -3.14 13.62
N PRO A 65 -6.21 -3.15 14.90
CA PRO A 65 -5.07 -2.36 15.34
C PRO A 65 -3.76 -2.90 14.76
N GLU A 66 -2.73 -2.06 14.76
CA GLU A 66 -1.36 -2.52 14.58
C GLU A 66 -0.94 -3.40 15.76
N MET A 67 -0.27 -4.51 15.49
CA MET A 67 0.12 -5.51 16.50
C MET A 67 1.57 -5.96 16.33
N LEU A 68 2.12 -6.54 17.42
CA LEU A 68 3.46 -7.15 17.45
C LEU A 68 4.54 -6.16 17.01
N ASP A 69 4.56 -4.98 17.64
CA ASP A 69 5.54 -3.90 17.39
C ASP A 69 5.63 -3.49 15.91
N GLY A 70 4.47 -3.48 15.24
CA GLY A 70 4.34 -3.06 13.85
C GLY A 70 4.67 -4.12 12.80
N ARG A 71 4.96 -5.35 13.23
CA ARG A 71 5.14 -6.51 12.33
C ARG A 71 3.85 -6.87 11.61
N VAL A 72 2.70 -6.64 12.24
CA VAL A 72 1.38 -6.91 11.65
C VAL A 72 0.55 -5.63 11.60
N LYS A 73 0.58 -4.99 10.43
CA LYS A 73 -0.16 -3.75 10.12
C LYS A 73 -1.03 -3.86 8.86
N THR A 74 -0.47 -4.41 7.78
CA THR A 74 -1.11 -4.46 6.45
C THR A 74 -1.51 -5.86 6.00
N LEU A 75 -1.11 -6.91 6.74
CA LEU A 75 -1.42 -8.30 6.47
C LEU A 75 -2.87 -8.64 6.83
N HIS A 76 -3.82 -8.00 6.15
CA HIS A 76 -5.25 -8.08 6.46
C HIS A 76 -6.08 -8.34 5.19
N PRO A 77 -7.16 -9.15 5.25
CA PRO A 77 -8.02 -9.42 4.10
C PRO A 77 -8.63 -8.16 3.47
N LYS A 78 -8.99 -7.13 4.24
CA LYS A 78 -9.49 -5.86 3.68
C LYS A 78 -8.45 -5.16 2.79
N VAL A 79 -7.16 -5.24 3.15
CA VAL A 79 -6.07 -4.68 2.34
C VAL A 79 -5.80 -5.56 1.11
N HIS A 80 -5.50 -6.85 1.33
CA HIS A 80 -5.11 -7.73 0.24
C HIS A 80 -6.28 -8.07 -0.70
N GLY A 81 -7.51 -8.15 -0.20
CA GLY A 81 -8.71 -8.27 -1.03
C GLY A 81 -8.99 -7.02 -1.86
N GLY A 82 -8.72 -5.83 -1.30
CA GLY A 82 -8.77 -4.57 -2.03
C GLY A 82 -7.80 -4.54 -3.21
N ILE A 83 -6.61 -5.13 -3.03
CA ILE A 83 -5.57 -5.24 -4.06
C ILE A 83 -5.84 -6.37 -5.06
N LEU A 84 -6.19 -7.57 -4.60
CA LEU A 84 -6.26 -8.80 -5.43
C LEU A 84 -7.64 -9.05 -6.06
N GLY A 85 -8.67 -8.32 -5.64
CA GLY A 85 -10.01 -8.46 -6.20
C GLY A 85 -10.07 -8.01 -7.67
N MET A 86 -10.26 -8.95 -8.59
CA MET A 86 -10.41 -8.63 -10.01
C MET A 86 -11.71 -7.87 -10.26
N ARG A 87 -11.64 -6.71 -10.93
CA ARG A 87 -12.79 -5.81 -11.11
C ARG A 87 -13.77 -6.28 -12.19
N ASP A 88 -13.31 -7.10 -13.13
CA ASP A 88 -14.14 -7.66 -14.18
C ASP A 88 -14.66 -9.07 -13.89
N ASN A 89 -14.31 -9.64 -12.72
CA ASN A 89 -14.81 -10.92 -12.26
C ASN A 89 -16.00 -10.72 -11.30
N PRO A 90 -17.24 -11.07 -11.70
CA PRO A 90 -18.42 -10.88 -10.86
C PRO A 90 -18.34 -11.55 -9.49
N ALA A 91 -17.77 -12.76 -9.41
CA ALA A 91 -17.64 -13.48 -8.14
C ALA A 91 -16.66 -12.78 -7.18
N HIS A 92 -15.60 -12.16 -7.69
CA HIS A 92 -14.71 -11.34 -6.85
C HIS A 92 -15.42 -10.07 -6.37
N GLN A 93 -16.18 -9.39 -7.24
CA GLN A 93 -16.92 -8.19 -6.86
C GLN A 93 -17.97 -8.50 -5.79
N GLU A 94 -18.71 -9.60 -5.93
CA GLU A 94 -19.68 -10.06 -4.94
C GLU A 94 -19.02 -10.36 -3.58
N ALA A 95 -17.92 -11.12 -3.58
CA ALA A 95 -17.18 -11.41 -2.35
C ALA A 95 -16.62 -10.14 -1.69
N MET A 96 -16.08 -9.21 -2.47
CA MET A 96 -15.59 -7.93 -1.94
C MET A 96 -16.71 -7.12 -1.30
N GLN A 97 -17.86 -7.02 -1.96
CA GLN A 97 -19.02 -6.30 -1.44
C GLN A 97 -19.57 -6.95 -0.15
N ALA A 98 -19.70 -8.28 -0.15
CA ALA A 98 -20.20 -9.04 1.01
C ALA A 98 -19.32 -8.89 2.27
N HIS A 99 -18.03 -8.63 2.08
CA HIS A 99 -17.06 -8.48 3.18
C HIS A 99 -16.60 -7.03 3.41
N ASP A 100 -17.28 -6.04 2.82
CA ASP A 100 -16.93 -4.62 2.93
C ASP A 100 -15.44 -4.36 2.60
N ILE A 101 -15.01 -4.95 1.49
CA ILE A 101 -13.66 -4.80 0.95
C ILE A 101 -13.73 -3.79 -0.19
N GLN A 102 -13.10 -2.65 0.02
CA GLN A 102 -13.06 -1.57 -0.95
C GLN A 102 -11.82 -1.71 -1.86
N PRO A 103 -11.92 -1.34 -3.14
CA PRO A 103 -10.82 -1.48 -4.10
C PRO A 103 -9.62 -0.58 -3.76
N ILE A 104 -8.39 -1.08 -3.94
CA ILE A 104 -7.16 -0.28 -3.92
C ILE A 104 -6.61 -0.26 -5.34
N ASP A 105 -6.33 0.93 -5.88
CA ASP A 105 -5.96 1.12 -7.30
C ASP A 105 -4.46 1.40 -7.47
N LEU A 106 -3.83 1.97 -6.43
CA LEU A 106 -2.42 2.31 -6.40
C LEU A 106 -1.77 1.81 -5.11
N VAL A 107 -0.63 1.13 -5.23
CA VAL A 107 0.20 0.68 -4.11
C VAL A 107 1.60 1.27 -4.28
N VAL A 108 2.05 2.02 -3.28
CA VAL A 108 3.35 2.72 -3.27
C VAL A 108 4.13 2.21 -2.07
N VAL A 109 5.16 1.40 -2.32
CA VAL A 109 5.88 0.69 -1.27
C VAL A 109 7.35 0.56 -1.64
N ASN A 110 8.24 1.11 -0.81
CA ASN A 110 9.64 0.71 -0.79
C ASN A 110 9.95 0.00 0.54
N LEU A 111 10.89 -0.93 0.48
CA LEU A 111 11.13 -1.89 1.56
C LEU A 111 12.04 -1.32 2.64
N TYR A 112 12.06 -2.00 3.79
CA TYR A 112 13.07 -1.73 4.81
C TYR A 112 14.48 -2.01 4.25
N PRO A 113 15.49 -1.22 4.67
CA PRO A 113 16.80 -1.22 4.03
C PRO A 113 17.69 -2.38 4.53
N PHE A 114 17.21 -3.63 4.47
CA PHE A 114 17.91 -4.82 4.99
C PHE A 114 19.35 -4.93 4.49
N GLU A 115 19.56 -4.77 3.17
CA GLU A 115 20.91 -4.83 2.58
C GLU A 115 21.84 -3.74 3.14
N GLN A 116 21.32 -2.54 3.37
CA GLN A 116 22.09 -1.43 3.93
C GLN A 116 22.41 -1.67 5.41
N THR A 117 21.46 -2.22 6.19
CA THR A 117 21.67 -2.60 7.59
C THR A 117 22.81 -3.63 7.70
N VAL A 118 22.80 -4.66 6.85
CA VAL A 118 23.88 -5.66 6.80
C VAL A 118 25.21 -5.03 6.39
N ALA A 119 25.21 -4.21 5.33
CA ALA A 119 26.42 -3.56 4.83
C ALA A 119 27.04 -2.56 5.83
N ALA A 120 26.21 -1.94 6.68
CA ALA A 120 26.65 -1.05 7.75
C ALA A 120 27.21 -1.80 8.98
N GLY A 121 27.16 -3.13 9.00
CA GLY A 121 27.64 -3.95 10.11
C GLY A 121 26.67 -4.03 11.29
N GLY A 122 25.37 -3.92 11.03
CA GLY A 122 24.33 -4.17 12.04
C GLY A 122 24.44 -5.58 12.64
N ASP A 123 24.03 -5.75 13.89
CA ASP A 123 24.05 -7.06 14.53
C ASP A 123 22.94 -7.99 13.98
N PHE A 124 22.90 -9.23 14.47
CA PHE A 124 21.93 -10.21 13.99
C PHE A 124 20.48 -9.77 14.23
N ASP A 125 20.19 -9.20 15.40
CA ASP A 125 18.84 -8.82 15.78
C ASP A 125 18.39 -7.60 14.96
N ASP A 126 19.25 -6.61 14.77
CA ASP A 126 19.02 -5.46 13.88
C ASP A 126 18.72 -5.90 12.44
N CYS A 127 19.50 -6.86 11.93
CA CYS A 127 19.26 -7.43 10.60
C CYS A 127 17.89 -8.12 10.53
N ILE A 128 17.53 -8.92 11.54
CA ILE A 128 16.24 -9.62 11.61
C ILE A 128 15.06 -8.64 11.68
N GLU A 129 15.16 -7.56 12.45
CA GLU A 129 14.11 -6.52 12.54
C GLU A 129 13.96 -5.74 11.22
N SER A 130 15.03 -5.63 10.43
CA SER A 130 14.97 -4.98 9.11
C SER A 130 14.35 -5.85 8.00
N ILE A 131 13.96 -7.11 8.30
CA ILE A 131 13.25 -7.97 7.34
C ILE A 131 11.79 -7.52 7.23
N ASP A 132 11.44 -6.93 6.10
CA ASP A 132 10.06 -6.53 5.81
C ASP A 132 9.21 -7.74 5.37
N ILE A 133 8.05 -7.91 6.01
CA ILE A 133 7.05 -8.93 5.64
C ILE A 133 5.89 -8.30 4.87
N GLY A 134 5.38 -7.17 5.37
CA GLY A 134 4.22 -6.50 4.80
C GLY A 134 4.51 -5.91 3.44
N GLY A 135 5.66 -5.24 3.29
CA GLY A 135 6.08 -4.60 2.04
C GLY A 135 6.14 -5.58 0.86
N PRO A 136 6.88 -6.70 0.96
CA PRO A 136 6.92 -7.69 -0.13
C PRO A 136 5.56 -8.32 -0.40
N ALA A 137 4.73 -8.54 0.61
CA ALA A 137 3.37 -9.05 0.41
C ALA A 137 2.50 -8.07 -0.40
N LEU A 138 2.57 -6.77 -0.10
CA LEU A 138 1.85 -5.72 -0.83
C LEU A 138 2.32 -5.61 -2.29
N ILE A 139 3.64 -5.54 -2.51
CA ILE A 139 4.24 -5.44 -3.85
C ILE A 139 3.81 -6.64 -4.71
N ARG A 140 3.95 -7.87 -4.17
CA ARG A 140 3.61 -9.09 -4.91
C ARG A 140 2.11 -9.17 -5.22
N ALA A 141 1.25 -8.75 -4.28
CA ALA A 141 -0.19 -8.73 -4.49
C ALA A 141 -0.58 -7.74 -5.61
N ALA A 142 -0.04 -6.53 -5.58
CA ALA A 142 -0.34 -5.49 -6.56
C ALA A 142 0.20 -5.87 -7.95
N ALA A 143 1.44 -6.33 -8.04
CA ALA A 143 2.05 -6.80 -9.29
C ALA A 143 1.26 -7.97 -9.92
N LYS A 144 0.75 -8.91 -9.09
CA LYS A 144 -0.10 -10.00 -9.57
C LYS A 144 -1.38 -9.47 -10.21
N ASN A 145 -1.99 -8.42 -9.66
CA ASN A 145 -3.24 -7.84 -10.16
C ASN A 145 -3.01 -6.56 -11.01
N HIS A 146 -1.91 -6.49 -11.75
CA HIS A 146 -1.48 -5.31 -12.52
C HIS A 146 -2.50 -4.76 -13.53
N ARG A 147 -3.47 -5.58 -13.95
CA ARG A 147 -4.56 -5.14 -14.81
C ARG A 147 -5.46 -4.10 -14.13
N ASP A 148 -5.58 -4.20 -12.81
CA ASP A 148 -6.49 -3.40 -12.00
C ASP A 148 -5.76 -2.50 -11.00
N VAL A 149 -4.50 -2.80 -10.68
CA VAL A 149 -3.71 -2.11 -9.65
C VAL A 149 -2.36 -1.68 -10.21
N THR A 150 -1.99 -0.42 -9.99
CA THR A 150 -0.64 0.08 -10.27
C THR A 150 0.24 -0.09 -9.04
N VAL A 151 1.47 -0.58 -9.20
CA VAL A 151 2.47 -0.69 -8.14
C VAL A 151 3.68 0.19 -8.45
N VAL A 152 4.13 0.96 -7.47
CA VAL A 152 5.33 1.80 -7.53
C VAL A 152 6.23 1.40 -6.37
N VAL A 153 7.45 0.97 -6.67
CA VAL A 153 8.38 0.44 -5.66
C VAL A 153 9.60 1.30 -5.40
N GLU A 154 9.76 2.36 -6.18
CA GLU A 154 10.97 3.19 -6.19
C GLU A 154 10.58 4.64 -6.52
N SER A 155 11.25 5.58 -5.88
CA SER A 155 11.21 7.00 -6.25
C SER A 155 12.13 7.24 -7.45
N ALA A 156 11.73 8.14 -8.36
CA ALA A 156 12.53 8.50 -9.53
C ALA A 156 13.83 9.23 -9.18
#